data_AF-A0A960EKD1-F1
#
_entry.id   AF-A0A960EKD1-F1
#
_cell.length_a   1.000
_cell.length_b   1.000
_cell.length_c   1.000
_cell.angle_alpha   90.00
_cell.angle_beta   90.00
_cell.angle_gamma   90.00
#
_symmetry.space_group_name_H-M   'P 1'
#
loop_
_entity.id
_entity.type
_entity.pdbx_description
1 polymer ?
#
loop_
_entity_poly.entity_id
_entity_poly.type
_entity_poly.pdbx_seq_one_letter_code
_entity_poly.pdbx_strand_id
1 'polypeptide(L)'
;MTGDIAPLEPGWVPALDADDGADVQGPDGPNSDLVICWRVTGAPEGTTLVETRFRHGRRIAAELTADRADAVVTIECAYGTFVQIEQGLDPAVCFMRNDMKHEGDHRRFLEWLSSRSLFIAEGHGAR
;
A
#
# COMPACT_ATOMS: atom_id res chain seq x y z
N MET A 1 2.51 -3.65 -28.89
CA MET A 1 3.23 -4.81 -28.34
C MET A 1 3.40 -4.51 -26.86
N THR A 2 2.36 -4.80 -26.09
CA THR A 2 2.34 -4.60 -24.64
C THR A 2 3.07 -5.80 -24.06
N GLY A 3 4.21 -5.58 -23.41
CA GLY A 3 5.02 -6.67 -22.88
C GLY A 3 4.23 -7.43 -21.83
N ASP A 4 4.05 -8.73 -22.05
CA ASP A 4 3.62 -9.67 -21.02
C ASP A 4 4.66 -9.64 -19.89
N ILE A 5 4.30 -9.04 -18.76
CA ILE A 5 5.04 -9.19 -17.52
C ILE A 5 4.53 -10.49 -16.89
N ALA A 6 5.35 -11.54 -16.93
CA ALA A 6 5.09 -12.73 -16.14
C ALA A 6 5.17 -12.36 -14.64
N PRO A 7 4.18 -12.72 -13.81
CA PRO A 7 4.21 -12.42 -12.39
C PRO A 7 5.37 -13.18 -11.73
N LEU A 8 6.23 -12.45 -11.03
CA LEU A 8 7.20 -13.02 -10.11
C LEU A 8 6.43 -13.43 -8.84
N GLU A 9 6.58 -14.69 -8.40
CA GLU A 9 6.09 -15.14 -7.10
C GLU A 9 7.15 -14.94 -6.00
N PRO A 10 7.03 -13.91 -5.17
CA PRO A 10 7.48 -13.96 -3.79
C PRO A 10 6.27 -14.35 -2.93
N GLY A 11 6.23 -15.57 -2.38
CA GLY A 11 5.11 -16.06 -1.55
C GLY A 11 4.78 -15.24 -0.28
N TRP A 12 5.40 -14.07 -0.10
CA TRP A 12 5.11 -13.09 0.95
C TRP A 12 4.40 -11.82 0.47
N VAL A 13 4.39 -11.52 -0.83
CA VAL A 13 3.45 -10.53 -1.38
C VAL A 13 2.17 -11.31 -1.59
N PRO A 14 1.12 -11.10 -0.77
CA PRO A 14 -0.12 -11.82 -0.96
C PRO A 14 -0.60 -11.56 -2.40
N ALA A 15 -0.70 -12.64 -3.19
CA ALA A 15 -1.37 -12.61 -4.47
C ALA A 15 -2.82 -12.19 -4.17
N LEU A 16 -3.13 -10.92 -4.40
CA LEU A 16 -4.50 -10.47 -4.39
C LEU A 16 -5.04 -10.79 -5.77
N ASP A 17 -5.71 -11.93 -5.85
CA ASP A 17 -6.71 -12.12 -6.89
C ASP A 17 -7.61 -10.89 -6.87
N ALA A 18 -7.82 -10.29 -8.04
CA ALA A 18 -8.56 -9.05 -8.23
C ALA A 18 -10.06 -9.15 -7.87
N ASP A 19 -10.46 -10.14 -7.07
CA ASP A 19 -11.85 -10.57 -6.91
C ASP A 19 -12.18 -11.08 -5.49
N ASP A 20 -11.77 -10.35 -4.46
CA ASP A 20 -12.52 -10.35 -3.20
C ASP A 20 -13.39 -9.11 -3.17
N GLY A 21 -14.62 -9.25 -3.68
CA GLY A 21 -15.76 -8.37 -3.47
C GLY A 21 -16.19 -8.24 -2.00
N ALA A 22 -15.25 -8.31 -1.06
CA ALA A 22 -15.43 -7.87 0.30
C ALA A 22 -15.21 -6.35 0.31
N ASP A 23 -16.30 -5.60 0.45
CA ASP A 23 -16.30 -4.17 0.69
C ASP A 23 -15.42 -3.80 1.89
N VAL A 24 -14.12 -3.64 1.68
CA VAL A 24 -13.30 -2.73 2.49
C VAL A 24 -13.59 -1.34 1.94
N GLN A 25 -14.80 -0.85 2.23
CA GLN A 25 -15.24 0.50 1.91
C GLN A 25 -14.36 1.49 2.68
N GLY A 26 -13.26 1.92 2.06
CA GLY A 26 -12.62 3.19 2.40
C GLY A 26 -13.69 4.29 2.37
N PRO A 27 -13.70 5.23 3.34
CA PRO A 27 -14.68 6.31 3.34
C PRO A 27 -14.66 7.02 1.99
N ASP A 28 -15.84 7.24 1.40
CA ASP A 28 -16.03 7.97 0.15
C ASP A 28 -15.49 9.39 0.31
N GLY A 29 -14.20 9.55 0.00
CA GLY A 29 -13.50 10.81 -0.20
C GLY A 29 -13.04 10.90 -1.65
N PRO A 30 -12.77 12.11 -2.18
CA PRO A 30 -12.36 12.32 -3.56
C PRO A 30 -10.92 11.84 -3.81
N ASN A 31 -10.65 10.54 -3.67
CA ASN A 31 -9.32 9.97 -3.78
C ASN A 31 -9.13 9.38 -5.17
N SER A 32 -8.54 10.22 -6.00
CA SER A 32 -8.14 9.96 -7.38
C SER A 32 -7.18 8.79 -7.47
N ASP A 33 -7.15 8.15 -8.64
CA ASP A 33 -6.23 7.06 -8.97
C ASP A 33 -4.82 7.39 -8.44
N LEU A 34 -4.27 6.47 -7.65
CA LEU A 34 -3.01 6.64 -6.93
C LEU A 34 -2.17 5.38 -7.09
N VAL A 35 -0.92 5.58 -7.47
CA VAL A 35 0.08 4.51 -7.55
C VAL A 35 1.13 4.77 -6.48
N ILE A 36 1.30 3.82 -5.57
CA ILE A 36 2.31 3.84 -4.51
C ILE A 36 3.36 2.78 -4.83
N CYS A 37 4.64 3.14 -4.83
CA CYS A 37 5.74 2.17 -4.85
C CYS A 37 6.32 2.01 -3.44
N TRP A 38 6.30 0.79 -2.92
CA TRP A 38 6.95 0.43 -1.68
C TRP A 38 8.36 -0.04 -1.94
N ARG A 39 9.36 0.63 -1.35
CA ARG A 39 10.72 0.12 -1.20
C ARG A 39 10.82 -0.63 0.12
N VAL A 40 10.65 -1.94 0.06
CA VAL A 40 10.67 -2.83 1.23
C VAL A 40 12.09 -3.33 1.45
N THR A 41 12.70 -2.95 2.57
CA THR A 41 14.07 -3.36 2.92
C THR A 41 14.06 -4.59 3.83
N GLY A 42 15.07 -5.46 3.69
CA GLY A 42 15.18 -6.67 4.51
C GLY A 42 14.14 -7.75 4.20
N ALA A 43 13.56 -7.73 3.00
CA ALA A 43 12.77 -8.83 2.49
C ALA A 43 13.69 -10.06 2.24
N PRO A 44 13.16 -11.28 2.10
CA PRO A 44 13.97 -12.49 1.88
C PRO A 44 14.96 -12.39 0.70
N GLU A 45 14.60 -11.63 -0.34
CA GLU A 45 15.41 -11.41 -1.54
C GLU A 45 16.26 -10.12 -1.48
N GLY A 46 16.25 -9.41 -0.35
CA GLY A 46 16.93 -8.14 -0.15
C GLY A 46 15.98 -6.95 -0.16
N THR A 47 16.29 -5.92 -0.94
CA THR A 47 15.40 -4.77 -1.12
C THR A 47 14.46 -5.05 -2.29
N THR A 48 13.17 -5.03 -2.04
CA THR A 48 12.13 -5.35 -3.02
C THR A 48 11.25 -4.14 -3.28
N LEU A 49 10.84 -3.93 -4.54
CA LEU A 49 9.86 -2.91 -4.89
C LEU A 49 8.49 -3.56 -5.10
N VAL A 50 7.47 -3.02 -4.44
CA VAL A 50 6.07 -3.44 -4.62
C VAL A 50 5.28 -2.25 -5.10
N GLU A 51 4.66 -2.34 -6.28
CA GLU A 51 3.72 -1.34 -6.74
C GLU A 51 2.33 -1.68 -6.22
N THR A 52 1.65 -0.70 -5.65
CA THR A 52 0.25 -0.80 -5.22
C THR A 52 -0.58 0.25 -5.93
N ARG A 53 -1.58 -0.18 -6.68
CA ARG A 53 -2.50 0.71 -7.40
C ARG A 53 -3.81 0.83 -6.63
N PHE A 54 -4.27 2.06 -6.48
CA PHE A 54 -5.54 2.41 -5.86
C PHE A 54 -6.43 3.13 -6.88
N ARG A 55 -7.71 2.80 -6.85
CA ARG A 55 -8.77 3.44 -7.64
C ARG A 55 -9.95 3.74 -6.73
N HIS A 56 -10.38 5.00 -6.69
CA HIS A 56 -11.44 5.47 -5.79
C HIS A 56 -11.21 5.03 -4.32
N GLY A 57 -9.98 5.18 -3.83
CA GLY A 57 -9.60 4.79 -2.46
C GLY A 57 -9.48 3.28 -2.20
N ARG A 58 -9.87 2.41 -3.14
CA ARG A 58 -9.75 0.96 -3.02
C ARG A 58 -8.45 0.48 -3.67
N ARG A 59 -7.77 -0.47 -3.03
CA ARG A 59 -6.63 -1.16 -3.65
C ARG A 59 -7.15 -2.10 -4.74
N ILE A 60 -6.61 -1.99 -5.95
CA ILE A 60 -7.01 -2.81 -7.10
C ILE A 60 -5.88 -3.71 -7.63
N ALA A 61 -4.63 -3.43 -7.27
CA ALA A 61 -3.50 -4.27 -7.62
C ALA A 61 -2.36 -4.08 -6.59
N ALA A 62 -1.60 -5.14 -6.37
CA ALA A 62 -0.32 -5.12 -5.68
C ALA A 62 0.62 -6.12 -6.38
N GLU A 63 1.71 -5.63 -6.97
CA GLU A 63 2.61 -6.45 -7.77
C GLU A 63 4.08 -6.11 -7.50
N LEU A 64 4.96 -7.11 -7.64
CA LEU A 64 6.38 -6.81 -7.71
C LEU A 64 6.68 -5.99 -8.96
N THR A 65 7.51 -4.97 -8.80
CA THR A 65 8.01 -4.17 -9.91
C THR A 65 9.53 -4.07 -9.88
N ALA A 66 10.14 -3.89 -11.04
CA ALA A 66 11.57 -3.62 -11.15
C ALA A 66 11.89 -2.13 -11.04
N ASP A 67 10.90 -1.24 -11.15
CA ASP A 67 11.10 0.20 -11.19
C ASP A 67 10.00 0.97 -10.42
N ARG A 68 10.05 2.31 -10.53
CA ARG A 68 9.14 3.24 -9.87
C ARG A 68 8.35 4.08 -10.88
N ALA A 69 8.34 3.68 -12.16
CA ALA A 69 8.14 4.61 -13.27
C ALA A 69 6.84 5.43 -13.16
N ASP A 70 5.77 4.83 -12.62
CA ASP A 70 4.45 5.44 -12.54
C ASP A 70 4.02 5.80 -11.10
N ALA A 71 4.90 5.61 -10.11
CA ALA A 71 4.57 5.83 -8.72
C ALA A 71 4.53 7.33 -8.36
N VAL A 72 3.36 7.79 -7.94
CA VAL A 72 3.14 9.18 -7.47
C VAL A 72 3.78 9.39 -6.09
N VAL A 73 3.76 8.33 -5.28
CA VAL A 73 4.37 8.29 -3.95
C VAL A 73 5.24 7.05 -3.85
N THR A 74 6.42 7.22 -3.28
CA THR A 74 7.24 6.09 -2.87
C THR A 74 7.26 6.03 -1.34
N ILE A 75 7.05 4.84 -0.77
CA ILE A 75 7.18 4.59 0.67
C ILE A 75 8.33 3.64 0.91
N GLU A 76 9.25 4.00 1.81
CA GLU A 76 10.33 3.14 2.27
C GLU A 76 10.05 2.64 3.68
N CYS A 77 10.16 1.34 3.91
CA CYS A 77 10.04 0.74 5.24
C CYS A 77 10.76 -0.62 5.32
N ALA A 78 10.88 -1.16 6.54
CA ALA A 78 11.36 -2.53 6.74
C ALA A 78 10.27 -3.55 6.39
N TYR A 79 10.68 -4.75 5.98
CA TYR A 79 9.78 -5.86 5.67
C TYR A 79 8.76 -6.13 6.78
N GLY A 80 9.19 -6.13 8.04
CA GLY A 80 8.28 -6.31 9.19
C GLY A 80 7.19 -5.23 9.26
N THR A 81 7.53 -3.97 9.02
CA THR A 81 6.58 -2.85 9.00
C THR A 81 5.59 -2.99 7.84
N PHE A 82 6.09 -3.34 6.65
CA PHE A 82 5.25 -3.58 5.47
C PHE A 82 4.22 -4.68 5.74
N VAL A 83 4.65 -5.83 6.26
CA VAL A 83 3.76 -6.96 6.59
C VAL A 83 2.72 -6.56 7.63
N GLN A 84 3.11 -5.80 8.67
CA GLN A 84 2.17 -5.33 9.68
C GLN A 84 1.12 -4.38 9.09
N ILE A 85 1.50 -3.46 8.19
CA ILE A 85 0.56 -2.57 7.48
C ILE A 85 -0.42 -3.39 6.63
N GLU A 86 0.07 -4.40 5.92
CA GLU A 86 -0.77 -5.33 5.15
C GLU A 86 -1.74 -6.13 6.04
N GLN A 87 -1.35 -6.40 7.28
CA GLN A 87 -2.18 -7.05 8.30
C GLN A 87 -3.09 -6.09 9.08
N GLY A 88 -3.14 -4.80 8.70
CA GLY A 88 -4.07 -3.81 9.26
C GLY A 88 -3.47 -2.85 10.28
N LEU A 89 -2.14 -2.83 10.48
CA LEU A 89 -1.50 -1.76 11.24
C LEU A 89 -1.71 -0.41 10.53
N ASP A 90 -2.09 0.62 11.30
CA ASP A 90 -2.29 1.96 10.77
C ASP A 90 -0.96 2.56 10.23
N PRO A 91 -0.86 2.88 8.93
CA PRO A 91 0.32 3.50 8.36
C PRO A 91 0.66 4.86 8.98
N ALA A 92 -0.33 5.60 9.50
CA ALA A 92 -0.07 6.88 10.16
C ALA A 92 0.74 6.68 11.45
N VAL A 93 0.51 5.57 12.18
CA VAL A 93 1.31 5.21 13.36
C VAL A 93 2.75 4.90 12.96
N CYS A 94 2.95 4.15 11.87
CA CYS A 94 4.28 3.83 11.35
C CYS A 94 5.04 5.11 10.94
N PHE A 95 4.34 6.05 10.28
CA PHE A 95 4.91 7.33 9.88
C PHE A 95 5.28 8.18 11.09
N MET A 96 4.40 8.30 12.09
CA MET A 96 4.67 9.06 13.32
C MET A 96 5.84 8.47 14.14
N ARG A 97 6.03 7.15 14.09
CA ARG A 97 7.17 6.45 14.75
C ARG A 97 8.47 6.50 13.96
N ASN A 98 8.45 7.06 12.74
CA ASN A 98 9.58 7.07 11.81
C ASN A 98 9.99 5.65 11.37
N ASP A 99 9.07 4.69 11.41
CA ASP A 99 9.24 3.31 10.92
C ASP A 99 9.04 3.20 9.40
N MET A 100 8.52 4.28 8.78
CA MET A 100 8.41 4.45 7.33
C MET A 100 8.74 5.88 6.92
N LYS A 101 9.24 6.05 5.70
CA LYS A 101 9.52 7.33 5.07
C LYS A 101 8.80 7.42 3.73
N HIS A 102 8.54 8.64 3.25
CA HIS A 102 7.94 8.85 1.93
C HIS A 102 8.77 9.79 1.06
N GLU A 103 8.68 9.60 -0.25
CA GLU A 103 9.21 10.46 -1.30
C GLU A 103 8.07 10.69 -2.34
N GLY A 104 8.13 11.79 -3.09
CA GLY A 104 7.12 12.13 -4.11
C GLY A 104 6.07 13.13 -3.63
N ASP A 105 4.83 13.01 -4.12
CA ASP A 105 3.76 13.97 -3.81
C ASP A 105 3.30 13.85 -2.35
N HIS A 106 3.77 14.79 -1.51
CA HIS A 106 3.45 14.82 -0.09
C HIS A 106 1.95 14.98 0.18
N ARG A 107 1.22 15.74 -0.64
CA ARG A 107 -0.22 15.95 -0.43
C ARG A 107 -0.98 14.65 -0.67
N ARG A 108 -0.69 13.97 -1.78
CA ARG A 108 -1.28 12.66 -2.11
C ARG A 108 -0.95 11.60 -1.05
N PHE A 109 0.26 11.64 -0.52
CA PHE A 109 0.65 10.78 0.60
C PHE A 109 -0.20 11.04 1.86
N LEU A 110 -0.41 12.30 2.26
CA LEU A 110 -1.25 12.65 3.41
C LEU A 110 -2.74 12.30 3.18
N GLU A 111 -3.25 12.51 1.96
CA GLU A 111 -4.61 12.09 1.57
C GLU A 111 -4.76 10.57 1.71
N TRP A 112 -3.78 9.79 1.25
CA TRP A 112 -3.77 8.33 1.44
C TRP A 112 -3.69 7.92 2.91
N LEU A 113 -2.79 8.51 3.71
CA LEU A 113 -2.67 8.22 5.14
C LEU A 113 -4.00 8.44 5.87
N SER A 114 -4.60 9.62 5.69
CA SER A 114 -5.85 9.99 6.36
C SER A 114 -7.04 9.10 5.97
N SER A 115 -7.06 8.58 4.74
CA SER A 115 -8.10 7.65 4.27
C SER A 115 -8.05 6.29 4.96
N ARG A 116 -6.87 5.87 5.46
CA ARG A 116 -6.68 4.57 6.12
C ARG A 116 -6.81 4.63 7.65
N SER A 117 -6.53 5.77 8.27
CA SER A 117 -6.64 5.94 9.73
C SER A 117 -8.09 6.06 10.23
N LEU A 118 -9.07 6.26 9.34
CA LEU A 118 -10.49 6.36 9.70
C LEU A 118 -11.15 5.03 10.14
N PHE A 119 -10.46 3.89 9.99
CA PHE A 119 -11.02 2.57 10.32
C PHE A 119 -10.85 2.11 11.77
N ILE A 120 -10.01 2.77 12.58
CA ILE A 120 -9.81 2.38 13.98
C ILE A 120 -10.88 2.99 14.91
N ALA A 121 -11.66 3.97 14.42
CA ALA A 121 -12.68 4.65 15.23
C ALA A 121 -14.03 3.90 15.31
N GLU A 122 -14.38 3.04 14.35
CA GLU A 122 -15.71 2.39 14.32
C GLU A 122 -15.75 0.97 14.91
N GLY A 123 -14.60 0.34 15.18
CA GLY A 123 -14.52 -1.03 15.71
C GLY A 123 -14.59 -1.16 17.25
N HIS A 124 -14.59 -0.05 18.00
CA HIS A 124 -14.57 -0.06 19.48
C HIS A 124 -15.84 0.53 20.10
N GLY A 125 -16.98 0.37 19.44
CA GLY A 125 -18.26 1.00 19.79
C GLY A 125 -19.48 0.07 19.78
N ALA A 126 -19.36 -1.20 20.15
CA ALA A 126 -20.53 -1.98 20.56
C ALA A 126 -20.10 -3.07 21.56
N ARG A 127 -20.45 -2.84 22.82
CA ARG A 127 -20.61 -3.90 23.82
C ARG A 127 -21.85 -4.70 23.52
#